data_AF-A0A2V1BYS4-F1
#
_entry.id   AF-A0A2V1BYS4-F1
#
_cell.length_a   1.000
_cell.length_b   1.000
_cell.length_c   1.000
_cell.angle_alpha   90.00
_cell.angle_beta   90.00
_cell.angle_gamma   90.00
#
_symmetry.space_group_name_H-M   'P 1'
#
loop_
_entity.id
_entity.type
_entity.pdbx_description
1 polymer ?
#
loop_
_entity_poly.entity_id
_entity_poly.type
_entity_poly.pdbx_seq_one_letter_code
_entity_poly.pdbx_strand_id
1 'polypeptide(L)'
;MRIGCLQFAPQVGDVDNNLNRADCVLSRSNPQDLDLLVLPEMAFSGYNFRSLQHISPFLEPTAAGITSLWARTTALKHNCIVAAGYPEKVDISKKWPANPEYYNSVIMVNAEGETIANYRKSFLYYTDETWALEGKGFHAGAIEGLGNIALGICMDLNPYKFEAPWSAWEFAHHVLHVEANLVILSMAWLTREDSRSFSRAPSEPDMETLAYWLGRLEPLIRAEAVGEIIVIFANRCGTEEEVVYAGTSAVIGINNGEVKVYGLLGRGEKELLVVDTDERPQAKLVSTPNSCATEVPEAAPSPEPTKEEPLNFPDWSDPDSGNGSEDVDDYYYEFSPVSPSDSRCPPVFFSPKPTPISESYYDLPTPDYSRSSFRAASPDSLTFCRPSSPKSRNVSRNENREDVNSERVFPDFHEVDESYLGRSGRNSASAVPDGSQSTFSPNSLGPRSENVSPRPRSTVW
;
A
#
# COMPACT_ATOMS: atom_id res chain seq x y z
N MET A 1 -13.68 9.73 -8.18
CA MET A 1 -12.20 9.63 -8.14
C MET A 1 -11.80 8.27 -8.65
N ARG A 2 -10.88 8.21 -9.61
CA ARG A 2 -10.43 6.97 -10.25
C ARG A 2 -9.11 6.47 -9.65
N ILE A 3 -9.18 5.34 -8.98
CA ILE A 3 -8.10 4.76 -8.18
C ILE A 3 -7.63 3.45 -8.83
N GLY A 4 -6.32 3.34 -9.03
CA GLY A 4 -5.62 2.12 -9.43
C GLY A 4 -4.88 1.49 -8.24
N CYS A 5 -5.10 0.21 -7.95
CA CYS A 5 -4.28 -0.56 -7.00
C CYS A 5 -3.54 -1.67 -7.75
N LEU A 6 -2.23 -1.59 -7.80
CA LEU A 6 -1.40 -2.57 -8.52
C LEU A 6 -1.10 -3.74 -7.60
N GLN A 7 -1.76 -4.89 -7.83
CA GLN A 7 -1.46 -6.12 -7.13
C GLN A 7 -0.54 -7.01 -7.97
N PHE A 8 0.61 -7.38 -7.43
CA PHE A 8 1.54 -8.29 -8.08
C PHE A 8 2.39 -9.03 -7.06
N ALA A 9 3.23 -9.94 -7.55
CA ALA A 9 4.11 -10.77 -6.75
C ALA A 9 5.57 -10.41 -7.03
N PRO A 10 6.12 -9.36 -6.39
CA PRO A 10 7.55 -9.10 -6.47
C PRO A 10 8.36 -10.22 -5.82
N GLN A 11 9.66 -10.27 -6.08
CA GLN A 11 10.58 -11.27 -5.52
C GLN A 11 11.78 -10.56 -4.89
N VAL A 12 12.22 -11.05 -3.72
CA VAL A 12 13.33 -10.47 -2.95
C VAL A 12 14.57 -10.32 -3.84
N GLY A 13 15.08 -9.09 -3.93
CA GLY A 13 16.31 -8.74 -4.64
C GLY A 13 16.22 -8.75 -6.17
N ASP A 14 15.08 -9.09 -6.76
CA ASP A 14 14.89 -9.22 -8.21
C ASP A 14 14.35 -7.93 -8.85
N VAL A 15 15.03 -6.81 -8.59
CA VAL A 15 14.54 -5.44 -8.86
C VAL A 15 14.10 -5.24 -10.31
N ASP A 16 14.94 -5.59 -11.27
CA ASP A 16 14.66 -5.38 -12.70
C ASP A 16 13.42 -6.16 -13.15
N ASN A 17 13.28 -7.42 -12.73
CA ASN A 17 12.12 -8.21 -13.09
C ASN A 17 10.86 -7.76 -12.31
N ASN A 18 11.00 -7.23 -11.10
CA ASN A 18 9.86 -6.67 -10.36
C ASN A 18 9.31 -5.42 -11.07
N LEU A 19 10.18 -4.55 -11.57
CA LEU A 19 9.80 -3.42 -12.42
C LEU A 19 9.07 -3.91 -13.69
N ASN A 20 9.67 -4.88 -14.40
CA ASN A 20 9.05 -5.48 -15.59
C ASN A 20 7.68 -6.11 -15.29
N ARG A 21 7.52 -6.78 -14.15
CA ARG A 21 6.24 -7.37 -13.72
C ARG A 21 5.18 -6.29 -13.50
N ALA A 22 5.51 -5.19 -12.82
CA ALA A 22 4.60 -4.07 -12.63
C ALA A 22 4.22 -3.42 -13.97
N ASP A 23 5.19 -3.18 -14.85
CA ASP A 23 4.96 -2.63 -16.18
C ASP A 23 4.09 -3.56 -17.05
N CYS A 24 4.27 -4.88 -16.94
CA CYS A 24 3.40 -5.87 -17.60
C CYS A 24 1.95 -5.81 -17.08
N VAL A 25 1.74 -5.52 -15.79
CA VAL A 25 0.39 -5.37 -15.23
C VAL A 25 -0.25 -4.07 -15.74
N LEU A 26 0.47 -2.96 -15.70
CA LEU A 26 -0.02 -1.66 -16.17
C LEU A 26 -0.29 -1.64 -17.67
N SER A 27 0.60 -2.22 -18.47
CA SER A 27 0.43 -2.27 -19.93
C SER A 27 -0.77 -3.13 -20.37
N ARG A 28 -1.04 -4.24 -19.67
CA ARG A 28 -2.21 -5.11 -19.96
C ARG A 28 -3.53 -4.43 -19.59
N SER A 29 -3.57 -3.69 -18.49
CA SER A 29 -4.77 -2.97 -18.05
C SER A 29 -5.01 -1.68 -18.84
N ASN A 30 -3.93 -1.06 -19.34
CA ASN A 30 -3.96 0.20 -20.10
C ASN A 30 -4.90 1.26 -19.48
N PRO A 31 -4.72 1.59 -18.19
CA PRO A 31 -5.67 2.43 -17.48
C PRO A 31 -5.68 3.83 -18.08
N GLN A 32 -6.87 4.40 -18.18
CA GLN A 32 -7.11 5.77 -18.63
C GLN A 32 -7.63 6.60 -17.46
N ASP A 33 -7.27 7.88 -17.44
CA ASP A 33 -7.82 8.88 -16.51
C ASP A 33 -7.70 8.47 -15.03
N LEU A 34 -6.55 7.92 -14.61
CA LEU A 34 -6.32 7.65 -13.19
C LEU A 34 -6.06 8.96 -12.45
N ASP A 35 -6.67 9.12 -11.27
CA ASP A 35 -6.31 10.19 -10.34
C ASP A 35 -5.16 9.73 -9.43
N LEU A 36 -5.21 8.46 -9.01
CA LEU A 36 -4.26 7.87 -8.06
C LEU A 36 -3.91 6.43 -8.43
N LEU A 37 -2.63 6.10 -8.44
CA LEU A 37 -2.08 4.74 -8.56
C LEU A 37 -1.30 4.38 -7.29
N VAL A 38 -1.70 3.30 -6.62
CA VAL A 38 -1.07 2.82 -5.38
C VAL A 38 -0.39 1.47 -5.62
N LEU A 39 0.88 1.39 -5.25
CA LEU A 39 1.67 0.16 -5.28
C LEU A 39 1.83 -0.44 -3.86
N PRO A 40 2.11 -1.75 -3.77
CA PRO A 40 2.34 -2.43 -2.51
C PRO A 40 3.61 -1.97 -1.80
N GLU A 41 3.73 -2.40 -0.56
CA GLU A 41 4.90 -2.18 0.27
C GLU A 41 6.13 -2.83 -0.38
N MET A 42 7.25 -2.10 -0.41
CA MET A 42 8.53 -2.60 -0.95
C MET A 42 8.43 -3.14 -2.38
N ALA A 43 7.62 -2.48 -3.23
CA ALA A 43 7.14 -2.99 -4.52
C ALA A 43 8.24 -3.58 -5.41
N PHE A 44 9.40 -2.92 -5.52
CA PHE A 44 10.45 -3.37 -6.46
C PHE A 44 11.57 -4.17 -5.81
N SER A 45 11.72 -4.14 -4.49
CA SER A 45 12.80 -4.88 -3.81
C SER A 45 12.39 -6.27 -3.33
N GLY A 46 11.08 -6.55 -3.22
CA GLY A 46 10.59 -7.67 -2.41
C GLY A 46 10.63 -7.31 -0.93
N TYR A 47 10.20 -8.20 -0.03
CA TYR A 47 9.96 -7.81 1.38
C TYR A 47 10.80 -8.61 2.39
N ASN A 48 10.91 -9.93 2.21
CA ASN A 48 11.45 -10.84 3.21
C ASN A 48 13.00 -10.79 3.34
N PHE A 49 13.54 -9.63 3.70
CA PHE A 49 14.96 -9.43 4.00
C PHE A 49 15.27 -9.81 5.46
N ARG A 50 16.27 -10.68 5.63
CA ARG A 50 16.63 -11.28 6.93
C ARG A 50 17.59 -10.43 7.78
N SER A 51 18.22 -9.41 7.18
CA SER A 51 19.20 -8.57 7.87
C SER A 51 19.50 -7.30 7.09
N LEU A 52 20.12 -6.33 7.77
CA LEU A 52 20.66 -5.14 7.14
C LEU A 52 21.61 -5.47 5.97
N GLN A 53 22.47 -6.49 6.11
CA GLN A 53 23.39 -6.88 5.03
C GLN A 53 22.64 -7.42 3.81
N HIS A 54 21.55 -8.16 4.01
CA HIS A 54 20.75 -8.71 2.93
C HIS A 54 20.03 -7.61 2.13
N ILE A 55 19.46 -6.61 2.80
CA ILE A 55 18.76 -5.51 2.13
C ILE A 55 19.70 -4.42 1.58
N SER A 56 20.92 -4.31 2.13
CA SER A 56 21.86 -3.22 1.83
C SER A 56 22.05 -2.89 0.34
N PRO A 57 22.13 -3.88 -0.59
CA PRO A 57 22.27 -3.62 -2.02
C PRO A 57 21.05 -2.97 -2.67
N PHE A 58 19.88 -3.07 -2.04
CA PHE A 58 18.58 -2.65 -2.60
C PHE A 58 18.07 -1.35 -1.98
N LEU A 59 18.74 -0.84 -0.94
CA LEU A 59 18.43 0.44 -0.33
C LEU A 59 18.59 1.59 -1.34
N GLU A 60 17.59 2.45 -1.38
CA GLU A 60 17.51 3.58 -2.28
C GLU A 60 17.65 4.91 -1.53
N PRO A 61 18.39 5.90 -2.07
CA PRO A 61 18.40 7.24 -1.50
C PRO A 61 17.00 7.83 -1.43
N THR A 62 16.70 8.56 -0.35
CA THR A 62 15.41 9.25 -0.15
C THR A 62 14.96 9.96 -1.42
N ALA A 63 13.82 9.54 -1.97
CA ALA A 63 13.18 10.10 -3.16
C ALA A 63 14.07 10.24 -4.42
N ALA A 64 15.15 9.45 -4.53
CA ALA A 64 16.08 9.56 -5.67
C ALA A 64 16.56 8.20 -6.24
N GLY A 65 16.06 7.08 -5.73
CA GLY A 65 16.37 5.75 -6.28
C GLY A 65 15.46 5.30 -7.43
N ILE A 66 15.58 4.02 -7.82
CA ILE A 66 14.86 3.42 -8.95
C ILE A 66 13.34 3.44 -8.78
N THR A 67 12.83 3.24 -7.56
CA THR A 67 11.39 3.33 -7.26
C THR A 67 10.88 4.75 -7.51
N SER A 68 11.64 5.77 -7.12
CA SER A 68 11.29 7.17 -7.36
C SER A 68 11.31 7.55 -8.84
N LEU A 69 12.27 7.01 -9.59
CA LEU A 69 12.37 7.20 -11.03
C LEU A 69 11.19 6.56 -11.76
N TRP A 70 10.84 5.32 -11.38
CA TRP A 70 9.70 4.61 -11.92
C TRP A 70 8.40 5.35 -11.60
N ALA A 71 8.17 5.73 -10.33
CA ALA A 71 6.97 6.44 -9.90
C ALA A 71 6.78 7.76 -10.67
N ARG A 72 7.85 8.56 -10.83
CA ARG A 72 7.81 9.78 -11.64
C ARG A 72 7.49 9.52 -13.11
N THR A 73 8.11 8.51 -13.70
CA THR A 73 7.87 8.17 -15.12
C THR A 73 6.42 7.74 -15.33
N THR A 74 5.89 6.91 -14.42
CA THR A 74 4.51 6.44 -14.45
C THR A 74 3.52 7.56 -14.20
N ALA A 75 3.79 8.45 -13.23
CA ALA A 75 2.95 9.60 -12.91
C ALA A 75 2.80 10.53 -14.12
N LEU A 76 3.91 10.89 -14.77
CA LEU A 76 3.92 11.71 -15.99
C LEU A 76 3.19 11.03 -17.16
N LYS A 77 3.39 9.72 -17.33
CA LYS A 77 2.79 8.95 -18.43
C LYS A 77 1.28 8.84 -18.31
N HIS A 78 0.78 8.62 -17.10
CA HIS A 78 -0.64 8.40 -16.84
C HIS A 78 -1.36 9.66 -16.31
N ASN A 79 -0.63 10.77 -16.17
CA ASN A 79 -1.13 12.04 -15.62
C ASN A 79 -1.86 11.86 -14.28
N CYS A 80 -1.24 11.15 -13.36
CA CYS A 80 -1.85 10.73 -12.09
C CYS A 80 -0.86 10.84 -10.92
N ILE A 81 -1.37 10.81 -9.70
CA ILE A 81 -0.54 10.68 -8.50
C ILE A 81 -0.14 9.22 -8.32
N VAL A 82 1.14 8.95 -8.02
CA VAL A 82 1.65 7.59 -7.79
C VAL A 82 2.19 7.47 -6.37
N ALA A 83 1.72 6.48 -5.61
CA ALA A 83 2.25 6.09 -4.31
C ALA A 83 2.99 4.74 -4.43
N ALA A 84 4.26 4.67 -4.03
CA ALA A 84 5.07 3.45 -4.15
C ALA A 84 5.95 3.17 -2.93
N GLY A 85 5.88 1.94 -2.41
CA GLY A 85 6.68 1.46 -1.29
C GLY A 85 8.11 1.09 -1.68
N TYR A 86 9.11 1.47 -0.88
CA TYR A 86 10.53 1.27 -1.17
C TYR A 86 11.42 1.25 0.09
N PRO A 87 12.58 0.58 0.04
CA PRO A 87 13.57 0.61 1.13
C PRO A 87 14.42 1.88 1.06
N GLU A 88 14.16 2.81 1.96
CA GLU A 88 14.81 4.12 2.01
C GLU A 88 16.13 4.07 2.78
N LYS A 89 17.14 4.77 2.26
CA LYS A 89 18.38 5.14 2.93
C LYS A 89 18.54 6.65 2.97
N VAL A 90 18.70 7.18 4.18
CA VAL A 90 18.90 8.60 4.42
C VAL A 90 20.38 8.91 4.46
N ASP A 91 20.81 9.87 3.65
CA ASP A 91 22.12 10.47 3.81
C ASP A 91 22.11 11.45 5.00
N ILE A 92 22.68 11.01 6.13
CA ILE A 92 22.86 11.86 7.30
C ILE A 92 24.27 12.43 7.41
N SER A 93 25.06 12.47 6.33
CA SER A 93 26.40 13.08 6.28
C SER A 93 26.47 14.50 6.87
N LYS A 94 25.33 15.20 6.92
CA LYS A 94 25.18 16.55 7.52
C LYS A 94 25.01 16.56 9.05
N LYS A 95 24.89 15.40 9.72
CA LYS A 95 24.74 15.26 11.18
C LYS A 95 25.83 14.34 11.73
N TRP A 96 26.63 14.83 12.68
CA TRP A 96 27.68 14.03 13.34
C TRP A 96 27.22 13.56 14.73
N PRO A 97 27.40 12.27 15.09
CA PRO A 97 27.96 11.17 14.29
C PRO A 97 26.99 10.71 13.19
N ALA A 98 27.54 10.44 12.00
CA ALA A 98 26.77 10.10 10.80
C ALA A 98 26.62 8.57 10.64
N ASN A 99 25.67 7.96 11.34
CA ASN A 99 25.21 6.61 11.02
C ASN A 99 24.02 6.65 10.04
N PRO A 100 24.09 6.00 8.86
CA PRO A 100 22.98 6.00 7.93
C PRO A 100 21.70 5.48 8.60
N GLU A 101 20.59 6.18 8.34
CA GLU A 101 19.26 5.77 8.79
C GLU A 101 18.55 5.06 7.64
N TYR A 102 17.87 3.96 7.94
CA TYR A 102 17.15 3.15 6.96
C TYR A 102 15.68 3.03 7.35
N TYR A 103 14.79 3.05 6.38
CA TYR A 103 13.35 3.02 6.62
C TYR A 103 12.62 2.19 5.57
N ASN A 104 11.52 1.59 6.00
CA ASN A 104 10.49 1.12 5.09
C ASN A 104 9.55 2.30 4.80
N SER A 105 9.47 2.71 3.54
CA SER A 105 8.89 4.01 3.18
C SER A 105 7.93 3.91 2.00
N VAL A 106 7.05 4.89 1.88
CA VAL A 106 6.21 5.14 0.70
C VAL A 106 6.49 6.55 0.19
N ILE A 107 6.91 6.67 -1.06
CA ILE A 107 6.93 7.96 -1.77
C ILE A 107 5.59 8.22 -2.42
N MET A 108 5.21 9.50 -2.53
CA MET A 108 4.15 9.96 -3.42
C MET A 108 4.68 10.98 -4.41
N VAL A 109 4.33 10.82 -5.68
CA VAL A 109 4.74 11.68 -6.79
C VAL A 109 3.49 12.18 -7.52
N ASN A 110 3.40 13.49 -7.79
CA ASN A 110 2.27 14.08 -8.52
C ASN A 110 2.39 13.89 -10.05
N ALA A 111 1.36 14.31 -10.78
CA ALA A 111 1.28 14.22 -12.23
C ALA A 111 2.40 15.02 -12.94
N GLU A 112 2.95 16.04 -12.28
CA GLU A 112 4.08 16.85 -12.74
C GLU A 112 5.44 16.17 -12.52
N GLY A 113 5.47 15.03 -11.83
CA GLY A 113 6.67 14.25 -11.54
C GLY A 113 7.45 14.72 -10.31
N GLU A 114 6.85 15.56 -9.47
CA GLU A 114 7.42 16.08 -8.23
C GLU A 114 7.06 15.18 -7.04
N THR A 115 8.00 14.98 -6.12
CA THR A 115 7.73 14.26 -4.88
C THR A 115 6.94 15.15 -3.92
N ILE A 116 5.70 14.77 -3.63
CA ILE A 116 4.77 15.53 -2.78
C ILE A 116 4.68 14.97 -1.35
N ALA A 117 5.05 13.70 -1.14
CA ALA A 117 5.16 13.11 0.19
C ALA A 117 6.19 11.99 0.24
N ASN A 118 6.77 11.76 1.42
CA ASN A 118 7.58 10.58 1.74
C ASN A 118 7.24 10.15 3.18
N TYR A 119 6.50 9.06 3.31
CA TYR A 119 6.11 8.47 4.59
C TYR A 119 7.04 7.33 4.97
N ARG A 120 7.32 7.19 6.27
CA ARG A 120 8.14 6.10 6.85
C ARG A 120 7.27 5.31 7.81
N LYS A 121 7.26 4.00 7.64
CA LYS A 121 6.48 3.04 8.44
C LYS A 121 6.68 3.30 9.93
N SER A 122 5.59 3.46 10.65
CA SER A 122 5.63 3.87 12.06
C SER A 122 5.72 2.67 12.98
N PHE A 123 4.98 1.61 12.68
CA PHE A 123 5.03 0.35 13.42
C PHE A 123 5.73 -0.70 12.55
N LEU A 124 6.86 -1.19 13.03
CA LEU A 124 7.65 -2.20 12.31
C LEU A 124 7.08 -3.60 12.56
N TYR A 125 7.15 -4.44 11.52
CA TYR A 125 7.01 -5.88 11.70
C TYR A 125 8.40 -6.47 12.00
N TYR A 126 8.49 -7.67 12.60
CA TYR A 126 9.78 -8.25 12.97
C TYR A 126 10.78 -8.33 11.81
N THR A 127 10.30 -8.46 10.56
CA THR A 127 11.15 -8.46 9.36
C THR A 127 11.82 -7.11 9.17
N ASP A 128 11.06 -6.02 9.35
CA ASP A 128 11.56 -4.65 9.27
C ASP A 128 12.54 -4.33 10.41
N GLU A 129 12.28 -4.81 11.63
CA GLU A 129 13.13 -4.56 12.81
C GLU A 129 14.59 -5.01 12.64
N THR A 130 14.86 -5.93 11.71
CA THR A 130 16.22 -6.42 11.42
C THR A 130 17.10 -5.42 10.67
N TRP A 131 16.51 -4.37 10.09
CA TRP A 131 17.24 -3.44 9.21
C TRP A 131 16.74 -1.99 9.22
N ALA A 132 15.48 -1.73 9.59
CA ALA A 132 14.83 -0.41 9.53
C ALA A 132 14.68 0.24 10.91
N LEU A 133 14.53 1.57 10.89
CA LEU A 133 14.08 2.37 12.03
C LEU A 133 12.59 2.72 11.87
N GLU A 134 11.92 2.97 12.99
CA GLU A 134 10.55 3.51 13.00
C GLU A 134 10.52 4.95 12.46
N GLY A 135 9.46 5.27 11.72
CA GLY A 135 9.08 6.63 11.38
C GLY A 135 8.70 7.45 12.61
N LYS A 136 8.44 8.75 12.41
CA LYS A 136 8.12 9.68 13.51
C LYS A 136 6.65 9.64 13.95
N GLY A 137 5.87 8.68 13.45
CA GLY A 137 4.42 8.61 13.60
C GLY A 137 3.71 8.63 12.25
N PHE A 138 2.40 8.35 12.29
CA PHE A 138 1.56 8.21 11.10
C PHE A 138 1.52 9.51 10.28
N HIS A 139 1.47 9.36 8.95
CA HIS A 139 1.43 10.51 8.05
C HIS A 139 0.05 11.16 8.04
N ALA A 140 0.05 12.48 7.91
CA ALA A 140 -1.14 13.25 7.55
C ALA A 140 -0.73 14.43 6.67
N GLY A 141 -1.58 14.75 5.70
CA GLY A 141 -1.36 15.88 4.81
C GLY A 141 -2.52 16.12 3.86
N ALA A 142 -2.70 17.37 3.44
CA ALA A 142 -3.61 17.67 2.34
C ALA A 142 -2.84 17.59 1.02
N ILE A 143 -3.32 16.77 0.09
CA ILE A 143 -2.78 16.67 -1.26
C ILE A 143 -3.79 17.29 -2.23
N GLU A 144 -3.31 18.17 -3.10
CA GLU A 144 -4.12 18.77 -4.15
C GLU A 144 -4.74 17.67 -5.03
N GLY A 145 -6.06 17.75 -5.25
CA GLY A 145 -6.82 16.73 -5.98
C GLY A 145 -7.29 15.53 -5.15
N LEU A 146 -6.64 15.20 -4.03
CA LEU A 146 -7.02 14.05 -3.17
C LEU A 146 -7.70 14.44 -1.85
N GLY A 147 -7.46 15.65 -1.36
CA GLY A 147 -7.96 16.12 -0.06
C GLY A 147 -7.04 15.74 1.10
N ASN A 148 -7.62 15.56 2.28
CA ASN A 148 -6.89 15.17 3.49
C ASN A 148 -6.62 13.66 3.47
N ILE A 149 -5.33 13.32 3.45
CA ILE A 149 -4.89 11.93 3.37
C ILE A 149 -4.28 11.45 4.68
N ALA A 150 -4.39 10.14 4.91
CA ALA A 150 -3.58 9.40 5.87
C ALA A 150 -2.85 8.25 5.16
N LEU A 151 -1.54 8.15 5.36
CA LEU A 151 -0.73 7.04 4.83
C LEU A 151 -0.39 6.07 5.96
N GLY A 152 -0.55 4.78 5.68
CA GLY A 152 -0.05 3.70 6.52
C GLY A 152 0.63 2.63 5.67
N ILE A 153 1.52 1.88 6.29
CA ILE A 153 2.24 0.76 5.69
C ILE A 153 1.98 -0.48 6.54
N CYS A 154 1.22 -1.42 6.00
CA CYS A 154 0.97 -2.76 6.56
C CYS A 154 0.75 -2.79 8.09
N MET A 155 1.82 -3.07 8.84
CA MET A 155 1.83 -3.20 10.30
C MET A 155 1.38 -1.94 11.05
N ASP A 156 1.38 -0.76 10.42
CA ASP A 156 0.76 0.45 10.99
C ASP A 156 -0.71 0.24 11.38
N LEU A 157 -1.41 -0.68 10.72
CA LEU A 157 -2.79 -1.00 11.04
C LEU A 157 -2.93 -1.81 12.35
N ASN A 158 -1.90 -2.54 12.76
CA ASN A 158 -1.93 -3.42 13.93
C ASN A 158 -1.70 -2.66 15.24
N PRO A 159 -2.05 -3.27 16.39
CA PRO A 159 -1.60 -2.77 17.68
C PRO A 159 -0.08 -2.73 17.73
N TYR A 160 0.49 -1.69 18.36
CA TYR A 160 1.93 -1.51 18.44
C TYR A 160 2.63 -2.79 18.95
N LYS A 161 3.57 -3.31 18.16
CA LYS A 161 4.34 -4.54 18.42
C LYS A 161 3.52 -5.80 18.66
N PHE A 162 2.23 -5.80 18.33
CA PHE A 162 1.27 -6.82 18.79
C PHE A 162 1.14 -6.92 20.32
N GLU A 163 1.63 -5.94 21.07
CA GLU A 163 1.59 -5.88 22.53
C GLU A 163 0.49 -4.94 23.03
N ALA A 164 0.22 -3.86 22.28
CA ALA A 164 -0.83 -2.92 22.63
C ALA A 164 -2.23 -3.59 22.58
N PRO A 165 -3.20 -3.12 23.37
CA PRO A 165 -4.55 -3.66 23.34
C PRO A 165 -5.17 -3.60 21.95
N TRP A 166 -5.97 -4.62 21.58
CA TRP A 166 -6.73 -4.61 20.32
C TRP A 166 -7.57 -3.33 20.16
N SER A 167 -8.18 -2.84 21.24
CA SER A 167 -8.99 -1.62 21.21
C SER A 167 -8.20 -0.31 21.14
N ALA A 168 -6.86 -0.35 21.03
CA ALA A 168 -6.04 0.86 20.92
C ALA A 168 -6.21 1.55 19.57
N TRP A 169 -6.46 0.78 18.49
CA TRP A 169 -6.81 1.26 17.14
C TRP A 169 -6.04 2.52 16.71
N GLU A 170 -4.72 2.50 16.88
CA GLU A 170 -3.87 3.69 16.85
C GLU A 170 -3.96 4.42 15.51
N PHE A 171 -3.86 3.68 14.41
CA PHE A 171 -3.97 4.24 13.07
C PHE A 171 -5.38 4.75 12.75
N ALA A 172 -6.42 4.01 13.16
CA ALA A 172 -7.80 4.42 12.93
C ALA A 172 -8.14 5.73 13.68
N HIS A 173 -7.67 5.88 14.92
CA HIS A 173 -7.81 7.13 15.65
C HIS A 173 -7.03 8.27 15.02
N HIS A 174 -5.85 8.00 14.46
CA HIS A 174 -5.10 8.98 13.69
C HIS A 174 -5.88 9.48 12.46
N VAL A 175 -6.47 8.58 11.68
CA VAL A 175 -7.32 8.93 10.52
C VAL A 175 -8.44 9.90 10.92
N LEU A 176 -9.14 9.60 12.02
CA LEU A 176 -10.20 10.46 12.54
C LEU A 176 -9.66 11.80 13.05
N HIS A 177 -8.53 11.78 13.76
CA HIS A 177 -7.91 12.97 14.35
C HIS A 177 -7.50 14.00 13.28
N VAL A 178 -7.01 13.52 12.14
CA VAL A 178 -6.56 14.38 11.04
C VAL A 178 -7.65 14.64 10.00
N GLU A 179 -8.87 14.15 10.26
CA GLU A 179 -10.04 14.31 9.39
C GLU A 179 -9.73 13.91 7.93
N ALA A 180 -9.06 12.77 7.77
CA ALA A 180 -8.72 12.25 6.46
C ALA A 180 -9.96 11.70 5.75
N ASN A 181 -10.19 12.14 4.51
CA ASN A 181 -11.21 11.59 3.61
C ASN A 181 -10.66 10.46 2.73
N LEU A 182 -9.33 10.30 2.67
CA LEU A 182 -8.66 9.25 1.91
C LEU A 182 -7.56 8.57 2.74
N VAL A 183 -7.64 7.26 2.88
CA VAL A 183 -6.66 6.43 3.58
C VAL A 183 -5.97 5.53 2.56
N ILE A 184 -4.65 5.59 2.50
CA ILE A 184 -3.85 4.76 1.59
C ILE A 184 -2.97 3.84 2.41
N LEU A 185 -3.19 2.53 2.25
CA LEU A 185 -2.41 1.48 2.88
C LEU A 185 -1.61 0.71 1.83
N SER A 186 -0.29 0.91 1.84
CA SER A 186 0.66 0.13 1.04
C SER A 186 1.11 -1.09 1.84
N MET A 187 0.94 -2.30 1.33
CA MET A 187 0.99 -3.50 2.17
C MET A 187 1.79 -4.66 1.59
N ALA A 188 2.50 -5.37 2.48
CA ALA A 188 3.03 -6.71 2.31
C ALA A 188 2.45 -7.65 3.39
N TRP A 189 1.11 -7.74 3.43
CA TRP A 189 0.37 -8.48 4.44
C TRP A 189 0.36 -9.98 4.15
N LEU A 190 0.67 -10.77 5.19
CA LEU A 190 0.79 -12.22 5.12
C LEU A 190 -0.54 -12.93 5.38
N THR A 191 -0.68 -14.15 4.86
CA THR A 191 -1.67 -15.12 5.31
C THR A 191 -0.99 -16.24 6.11
N ARG A 192 -1.76 -16.92 6.97
CA ARG A 192 -1.30 -18.12 7.69
C ARG A 192 -1.59 -19.42 6.92
N GLU A 193 -2.35 -19.33 5.84
CA GLU A 193 -2.65 -20.48 4.99
C GLU A 193 -1.40 -20.96 4.26
N ASP A 194 -1.31 -22.28 4.05
CA ASP A 194 -0.20 -22.86 3.31
C ASP A 194 -0.24 -22.44 1.84
N SER A 195 0.94 -22.19 1.25
CA SER A 195 1.06 -21.72 -0.13
C SER A 195 0.31 -22.59 -1.14
N ARG A 196 0.35 -23.92 -0.95
CA ARG A 196 -0.20 -24.88 -1.90
C ARG A 196 -1.72 -24.87 -1.90
N SER A 197 -2.35 -24.71 -0.75
CA SER A 197 -3.80 -24.59 -0.62
C SER A 197 -4.26 -23.19 -1.03
N PHE A 198 -3.58 -22.15 -0.54
CA PHE A 198 -3.93 -20.76 -0.83
C PHE A 198 -3.91 -20.45 -2.33
N SER A 199 -2.94 -21.00 -3.06
CA SER A 199 -2.81 -20.78 -4.50
C SER A 199 -3.84 -21.52 -5.37
N ARG A 200 -4.72 -22.36 -4.80
CA ARG A 200 -5.74 -23.10 -5.56
C ARG A 200 -6.91 -22.26 -6.02
N ALA A 201 -7.21 -21.18 -5.30
CA ALA A 201 -8.33 -20.28 -5.59
C ALA A 201 -7.82 -18.83 -5.76
N PRO A 202 -6.94 -18.56 -6.75
CA PRO A 202 -6.26 -17.28 -6.86
C PRO A 202 -7.23 -16.11 -7.14
N SER A 203 -8.37 -16.37 -7.78
CA SER A 203 -9.40 -15.37 -8.07
C SER A 203 -10.32 -15.09 -6.88
N GLU A 204 -10.28 -15.90 -5.83
CA GLU A 204 -11.08 -15.66 -4.63
C GLU A 204 -10.32 -14.73 -3.69
N PRO A 205 -10.94 -13.67 -3.16
CA PRO A 205 -10.33 -12.82 -2.14
C PRO A 205 -10.18 -13.58 -0.82
N ASP A 206 -9.17 -13.21 -0.04
CA ASP A 206 -9.01 -13.62 1.35
C ASP A 206 -9.92 -12.75 2.25
N MET A 207 -11.13 -13.23 2.46
CA MET A 207 -12.14 -12.54 3.25
C MET A 207 -11.80 -12.48 4.75
N GLU A 208 -10.97 -13.40 5.27
CA GLU A 208 -10.53 -13.37 6.66
C GLU A 208 -9.58 -12.20 6.88
N THR A 209 -8.61 -12.03 5.98
CA THR A 209 -7.70 -10.89 5.98
C THR A 209 -8.45 -9.56 5.83
N LEU A 210 -9.41 -9.48 4.89
CA LEU A 210 -10.22 -8.26 4.72
C LEU A 210 -11.06 -7.95 5.97
N ALA A 211 -11.68 -8.95 6.59
CA ALA A 211 -12.43 -8.77 7.83
C ALA A 211 -11.53 -8.30 8.98
N TYR A 212 -10.31 -8.83 9.07
CA TYR A 212 -9.33 -8.38 10.05
C TYR A 212 -8.98 -6.90 9.84
N TRP A 213 -8.69 -6.47 8.61
CA TRP A 213 -8.40 -5.06 8.30
C TRP A 213 -9.56 -4.14 8.69
N LEU A 214 -10.79 -4.54 8.39
CA LEU A 214 -11.99 -3.79 8.80
C LEU A 214 -12.13 -3.72 10.32
N GLY A 215 -11.87 -4.80 11.04
CA GLY A 215 -11.89 -4.82 12.51
C GLY A 215 -10.83 -3.89 13.15
N ARG A 216 -9.74 -3.60 12.43
CA ARG A 216 -8.74 -2.59 12.84
C ARG A 216 -9.17 -1.16 12.55
N LEU A 217 -10.13 -0.98 11.65
CA LEU A 217 -10.74 0.32 11.30
C LEU A 217 -12.10 0.53 11.99
N GLU A 218 -12.43 -0.28 13.00
CA GLU A 218 -13.69 -0.19 13.75
C GLU A 218 -14.05 1.24 14.22
N PRO A 219 -13.11 2.08 14.70
CA PRO A 219 -13.43 3.47 15.03
C PRO A 219 -13.98 4.28 13.86
N LEU A 220 -13.49 4.07 12.63
CA LEU A 220 -13.97 4.77 11.44
C LEU A 220 -15.39 4.33 11.10
N ILE A 221 -15.65 3.02 11.22
CA ILE A 221 -16.98 2.45 10.95
C ILE A 221 -18.00 3.03 11.93
N ARG A 222 -17.64 3.15 13.21
CA ARG A 222 -18.54 3.68 14.26
C ARG A 222 -18.65 5.19 14.26
N ALA A 223 -17.69 5.91 13.68
CA ALA A 223 -17.67 7.36 13.69
C ALA A 223 -18.80 7.92 12.81
N GLU A 224 -19.47 8.94 13.31
CA GLU A 224 -20.32 9.83 12.52
C GLU A 224 -19.45 10.89 11.85
N ALA A 225 -18.56 10.44 10.97
CA ALA A 225 -17.68 11.33 10.22
C ALA A 225 -18.47 12.11 9.16
N VAL A 226 -18.02 13.32 8.85
CA VAL A 226 -18.62 14.12 7.77
C VAL A 226 -18.13 13.57 6.44
N GLY A 227 -19.03 12.95 5.69
CA GLY A 227 -18.73 12.39 4.38
C GLY A 227 -18.22 10.97 4.43
N GLU A 228 -17.87 10.44 3.25
CA GLU A 228 -17.35 9.09 3.10
C GLU A 228 -15.83 9.08 3.15
N ILE A 229 -15.25 8.21 3.97
CA ILE A 229 -13.82 7.98 4.03
C ILE A 229 -13.50 6.83 3.09
N ILE A 230 -12.72 7.10 2.04
CA ILE A 230 -12.24 6.07 1.12
C ILE A 230 -10.98 5.43 1.70
N VAL A 231 -10.94 4.10 1.76
CA VAL A 231 -9.80 3.33 2.24
C VAL A 231 -9.30 2.41 1.13
N ILE A 232 -8.01 2.53 0.83
CA ILE A 232 -7.33 1.76 -0.20
C ILE A 232 -6.36 0.79 0.47
N PHE A 233 -6.54 -0.50 0.20
CA PHE A 233 -5.60 -1.56 0.56
C PHE A 233 -4.88 -2.01 -0.71
N ALA A 234 -3.64 -1.59 -0.89
CA ALA A 234 -2.78 -2.03 -1.98
C ALA A 234 -1.79 -3.06 -1.44
N ASN A 235 -2.19 -4.34 -1.48
CA ASN A 235 -1.42 -5.44 -0.93
C ASN A 235 -0.80 -6.29 -2.03
N ARG A 236 0.45 -6.74 -1.84
CA ARG A 236 1.08 -7.68 -2.76
C ARG A 236 0.47 -9.09 -2.62
N CYS A 237 0.68 -9.91 -3.64
CA CYS A 237 0.32 -11.33 -3.63
C CYS A 237 1.58 -12.22 -3.82
N GLY A 238 1.35 -13.53 -3.89
CA GLY A 238 2.40 -14.51 -4.17
C GLY A 238 3.19 -14.91 -2.93
N THR A 239 4.41 -15.38 -3.13
CA THR A 239 5.24 -15.96 -2.08
C THR A 239 6.69 -15.50 -2.16
N GLU A 240 7.35 -15.47 -1.01
CA GLU A 240 8.80 -15.31 -0.86
C GLU A 240 9.29 -16.38 0.12
N GLU A 241 10.03 -17.37 -0.38
CA GLU A 241 10.42 -18.54 0.41
C GLU A 241 9.18 -19.24 1.03
N GLU A 242 9.13 -19.35 2.35
CA GLU A 242 8.01 -19.96 3.11
C GLU A 242 6.88 -18.96 3.42
N VAL A 243 7.03 -17.68 3.07
CA VAL A 243 6.05 -16.62 3.34
C VAL A 243 5.04 -16.52 2.20
N VAL A 244 3.75 -16.44 2.56
CA VAL A 244 2.62 -16.27 1.63
C VAL A 244 1.93 -14.94 1.89
N TYR A 245 1.74 -14.14 0.84
CA TYR A 245 1.06 -12.85 0.91
C TYR A 245 -0.40 -12.96 0.50
N ALA A 246 -1.27 -12.25 1.22
CA ALA A 246 -2.71 -12.40 1.13
C ALA A 246 -3.34 -11.83 -0.17
N GLY A 247 -2.61 -11.01 -0.94
CA GLY A 247 -3.19 -10.28 -2.07
C GLY A 247 -4.41 -9.49 -1.60
N THR A 248 -5.55 -9.68 -2.27
CA THR A 248 -6.83 -9.15 -1.81
C THR A 248 -6.83 -7.62 -1.72
N SER A 249 -6.14 -6.97 -2.65
CA SER A 249 -6.18 -5.50 -2.76
C SER A 249 -7.61 -5.04 -2.96
N ALA A 250 -7.99 -3.96 -2.28
CA ALA A 250 -9.37 -3.52 -2.16
C ALA A 250 -9.49 -2.00 -2.08
N VAL A 251 -10.59 -1.48 -2.61
CA VAL A 251 -11.02 -0.09 -2.39
C VAL A 251 -12.40 -0.11 -1.76
N ILE A 252 -12.50 0.45 -0.56
CA ILE A 252 -13.76 0.53 0.20
C ILE A 252 -14.07 1.97 0.58
N GLY A 253 -15.34 2.24 0.84
CA GLY A 253 -15.80 3.48 1.44
C GLY A 253 -16.49 3.21 2.77
N ILE A 254 -16.19 4.03 3.77
CA ILE A 254 -16.79 3.96 5.10
C ILE A 254 -17.61 5.22 5.31
N ASN A 255 -18.90 5.06 5.61
CA ASN A 255 -19.81 6.18 5.83
C ASN A 255 -20.94 5.76 6.77
N ASN A 256 -21.05 6.41 7.93
CA ASN A 256 -22.14 6.24 8.91
C ASN A 256 -22.47 4.77 9.25
N GLY A 257 -21.47 3.99 9.67
CA GLY A 257 -21.68 2.57 10.02
C GLY A 257 -21.71 1.62 8.82
N GLU A 258 -21.69 2.13 7.59
CA GLU A 258 -21.74 1.32 6.38
C GLU A 258 -20.37 1.18 5.73
N VAL A 259 -20.03 -0.05 5.32
CA VAL A 259 -18.84 -0.36 4.54
C VAL A 259 -19.26 -0.72 3.12
N LYS A 260 -18.93 0.15 2.17
CA LYS A 260 -19.16 -0.01 0.73
C LYS A 260 -17.90 -0.57 0.09
N VAL A 261 -18.03 -1.58 -0.77
CA VAL A 261 -16.90 -2.14 -1.53
C VAL A 261 -17.03 -1.66 -2.97
N TYR A 262 -16.06 -0.87 -3.42
CA TYR A 262 -16.01 -0.42 -4.81
C TYR A 262 -15.24 -1.39 -5.71
N GLY A 263 -14.28 -2.12 -5.16
CA GLY A 263 -13.55 -3.14 -5.89
C GLY A 263 -12.67 -3.99 -4.98
N LEU A 264 -12.41 -5.22 -5.43
CA LEU A 264 -11.69 -6.24 -4.69
C LEU A 264 -11.03 -7.20 -5.68
N LEU A 265 -9.75 -7.50 -5.51
CA LEU A 265 -9.04 -8.53 -6.28
C LEU A 265 -9.01 -9.87 -5.55
N GLY A 266 -8.84 -10.94 -6.30
CA GLY A 266 -8.52 -12.26 -5.78
C GLY A 266 -7.17 -12.28 -5.06
N ARG A 267 -6.98 -13.24 -4.14
CA ARG A 267 -5.78 -13.39 -3.31
C ARG A 267 -4.48 -13.63 -4.08
N GLY A 268 -4.58 -14.18 -5.30
CA GLY A 268 -3.44 -14.55 -6.15
C GLY A 268 -3.39 -13.84 -7.50
N GLU A 269 -4.31 -12.90 -7.75
CA GLU A 269 -4.37 -12.19 -9.03
C GLU A 269 -3.23 -11.18 -9.17
N LYS A 270 -2.67 -11.08 -10.38
CA LYS A 270 -1.58 -10.15 -10.73
C LYS A 270 -2.11 -9.12 -11.72
N GLU A 271 -2.92 -8.21 -11.20
CA GLU A 271 -3.75 -7.29 -11.97
C GLU A 271 -3.76 -5.88 -11.36
N LEU A 272 -4.24 -4.92 -12.14
CA LEU A 272 -4.52 -3.56 -11.68
C LEU A 272 -6.01 -3.47 -11.36
N LEU A 273 -6.35 -3.30 -10.08
CA LEU A 273 -7.71 -2.95 -9.69
C LEU A 273 -7.96 -1.49 -10.06
N VAL A 274 -8.88 -1.22 -10.99
CA VAL A 274 -9.31 0.14 -11.32
C VAL A 274 -10.72 0.33 -10.82
N VAL A 275 -10.91 1.35 -9.99
CA VAL A 275 -12.19 1.70 -9.36
C VAL A 275 -12.46 3.18 -9.64
N ASP A 276 -13.72 3.50 -9.93
CA ASP A 276 -14.22 4.88 -9.88
C ASP A 276 -15.17 5.02 -8.69
N THR A 277 -14.83 5.87 -7.72
CA THR A 277 -15.64 6.11 -6.53
C THR A 277 -16.88 6.96 -6.80
N ASP A 278 -17.00 7.55 -8.00
CA ASP A 278 -18.21 8.27 -8.40
C ASP A 278 -19.29 7.31 -8.93
N GLU A 279 -18.91 6.06 -9.24
CA GLU A 279 -19.83 4.98 -9.59
C GLU A 279 -20.46 4.33 -8.35
N ARG A 280 -21.52 3.54 -8.57
CA ARG A 280 -22.15 2.80 -7.46
C ARG A 280 -21.20 1.72 -6.93
N PRO A 281 -21.09 1.55 -5.59
CA PRO A 281 -20.34 0.44 -5.01
C PRO A 281 -20.84 -0.92 -5.53
N GLN A 282 -19.92 -1.85 -5.73
CA GLN A 282 -20.22 -3.21 -6.20
C GLN A 282 -20.95 -4.03 -5.13
N ALA A 283 -20.63 -3.80 -3.86
CA ALA A 283 -21.24 -4.49 -2.74
C ALA A 283 -21.27 -3.61 -1.48
N LYS A 284 -22.05 -4.06 -0.50
CA LYS A 284 -22.05 -3.52 0.87
C LYS A 284 -21.73 -4.67 1.82
N LEU A 285 -20.74 -4.47 2.68
CA LEU A 285 -20.41 -5.44 3.73
C LEU A 285 -21.32 -5.18 4.92
N VAL A 286 -22.00 -6.23 5.36
CA VAL A 286 -22.88 -6.20 6.52
C VAL A 286 -22.21 -7.01 7.63
N SER A 287 -21.99 -6.36 8.78
CA SER A 287 -21.56 -7.07 9.98
C SER A 287 -22.72 -7.96 10.44
N THR A 288 -22.51 -9.28 10.42
CA THR A 288 -23.44 -10.20 11.08
C THR A 288 -22.93 -10.45 12.48
N PRO A 289 -23.65 -10.02 13.53
CA PRO A 289 -23.32 -10.45 14.88
C PRO A 289 -23.43 -11.97 14.93
N ASN A 290 -22.39 -12.63 15.45
CA ASN A 290 -22.32 -14.09 15.55
C ASN A 290 -23.60 -14.64 16.19
N SER A 291 -24.31 -15.52 15.48
CA SER A 291 -25.25 -16.47 16.09
C SER A 291 -24.46 -17.54 16.84
N CYS A 292 -23.72 -17.13 17.87
CA CYS A 292 -23.15 -18.03 18.86
C CYS A 292 -24.01 -17.96 20.13
N ALA A 293 -25.32 -18.15 19.93
CA ALA A 293 -26.22 -18.65 20.94
C ALA A 293 -26.90 -19.85 20.29
N THR A 294 -26.21 -20.99 20.28
CA THR A 294 -26.89 -22.25 20.06
C THR A 294 -27.91 -22.36 21.19
N GLU A 295 -29.19 -22.28 20.86
CA GLU A 295 -30.26 -22.74 21.73
C GLU A 295 -29.85 -24.12 22.24
N VAL A 296 -29.72 -24.25 23.56
CA VAL A 296 -29.48 -25.53 24.22
C VAL A 296 -30.65 -26.44 23.83
N PRO A 297 -30.43 -27.56 23.12
CA PRO A 297 -31.50 -28.51 22.92
C PRO A 297 -31.86 -29.10 24.29
N GLU A 298 -33.15 -29.06 24.56
CA GLU A 298 -33.82 -29.58 25.75
C GLU A 298 -33.23 -30.93 26.21
N ALA A 299 -32.85 -30.99 27.49
CA ALA A 299 -32.18 -32.13 28.08
C ALA A 299 -33.07 -33.38 28.10
N ALA A 300 -32.60 -34.47 27.49
CA ALA A 300 -33.13 -35.82 27.71
C ALA A 300 -32.44 -36.46 28.94
N PRO A 301 -33.14 -37.32 29.71
CA PRO A 301 -32.75 -37.68 31.07
C PRO A 301 -31.57 -38.67 31.12
N SER A 302 -30.76 -38.51 32.17
CA SER A 302 -29.58 -39.31 32.50
C SER A 302 -29.92 -40.74 32.95
N PRO A 303 -29.11 -41.76 32.59
CA PRO A 303 -29.12 -43.05 33.29
C PRO A 303 -28.16 -43.04 34.50
N GLU A 304 -28.58 -43.72 35.56
CA GLU A 304 -27.92 -43.88 36.85
C GLU A 304 -26.62 -44.73 36.83
N PRO A 305 -25.78 -44.66 37.88
CA PRO A 305 -24.38 -45.08 37.85
C PRO A 305 -24.17 -46.56 38.22
N THR A 306 -23.19 -47.21 37.59
CA THR A 306 -22.64 -48.49 38.08
C THR A 306 -21.12 -48.45 38.18
N LYS A 307 -20.68 -48.42 39.44
CA LYS A 307 -19.51 -48.99 40.14
C LYS A 307 -18.13 -49.08 39.47
N GLU A 308 -17.18 -48.58 40.26
CA GLU A 308 -15.71 -48.54 40.19
C GLU A 308 -15.01 -49.88 39.95
N GLU A 309 -13.83 -49.84 39.31
CA GLU A 309 -12.59 -50.57 39.71
C GLU A 309 -11.34 -49.95 39.03
N PRO A 310 -10.11 -50.08 39.59
CA PRO A 310 -9.09 -49.03 39.57
C PRO A 310 -8.03 -49.11 38.45
N LEU A 311 -7.40 -47.96 38.21
CA LEU A 311 -6.27 -47.72 37.31
C LEU A 311 -4.97 -48.34 37.82
N ASN A 312 -4.22 -48.96 36.90
CA ASN A 312 -2.88 -49.51 37.13
C ASN A 312 -1.85 -48.66 36.36
N PHE A 313 -0.92 -48.01 37.07
CA PHE A 313 0.24 -47.32 36.50
C PHE A 313 1.50 -48.17 36.73
N PRO A 314 2.43 -48.29 35.76
CA PRO A 314 3.79 -48.74 36.06
C PRO A 314 4.71 -47.54 36.27
N ASP A 315 5.28 -47.52 37.46
CA ASP A 315 6.48 -46.82 37.91
C ASP A 315 7.74 -47.50 37.33
N TRP A 316 8.72 -46.72 36.86
CA TRP A 316 10.11 -47.17 36.76
C TRP A 316 11.07 -46.00 36.98
N SER A 317 11.85 -46.12 38.06
CA SER A 317 13.02 -45.32 38.38
C SER A 317 14.31 -46.09 38.04
N ASP A 318 15.31 -45.33 37.58
CA ASP A 318 16.70 -45.62 37.18
C ASP A 318 17.55 -46.37 38.24
N PRO A 319 18.70 -47.03 37.89
CA PRO A 319 19.99 -46.29 37.85
C PRO A 319 21.16 -46.79 36.95
N ASP A 320 21.98 -45.80 36.59
CA ASP A 320 23.46 -45.72 36.56
C ASP A 320 24.38 -46.23 35.41
N SER A 321 25.21 -45.26 34.98
CA SER A 321 26.67 -45.28 34.71
C SER A 321 27.25 -45.63 33.31
N GLY A 322 27.89 -44.61 32.68
CA GLY A 322 29.30 -44.73 32.26
C GLY A 322 29.70 -44.42 30.80
N ASN A 323 30.39 -43.27 30.63
CA ASN A 323 31.39 -42.88 29.59
C ASN A 323 30.97 -42.42 28.17
N GLY A 324 30.98 -41.10 27.98
CA GLY A 324 32.07 -40.36 27.29
C GLY A 324 32.10 -40.31 25.77
N SER A 325 31.79 -39.13 25.18
CA SER A 325 32.75 -38.27 24.44
C SER A 325 32.05 -37.24 23.51
N GLU A 326 32.44 -35.98 23.72
CA GLU A 326 32.59 -34.86 22.76
C GLU A 326 31.37 -34.15 22.15
N ASP A 327 31.32 -32.86 22.52
CA ASP A 327 30.42 -31.77 22.16
C ASP A 327 30.42 -31.44 20.66
N VAL A 328 29.22 -31.25 20.09
CA VAL A 328 28.91 -30.18 19.11
C VAL A 328 27.46 -29.77 19.33
N ASP A 329 27.24 -28.67 20.05
CA ASP A 329 25.94 -28.01 20.20
C ASP A 329 25.52 -27.36 18.88
N ASP A 330 24.58 -27.98 18.17
CA ASP A 330 23.88 -27.39 17.04
C ASP A 330 22.60 -26.71 17.57
N TYR A 331 22.68 -25.41 17.85
CA TYR A 331 21.53 -24.60 18.26
C TYR A 331 20.57 -24.43 17.08
N TYR A 332 19.69 -25.42 16.90
CA TYR A 332 18.50 -25.31 16.04
C TYR A 332 17.49 -24.38 16.70
N TYR A 333 17.47 -23.12 16.27
CA TYR A 333 16.36 -22.21 16.56
C TYR A 333 15.19 -22.52 15.63
N GLU A 334 14.29 -23.38 16.09
CA GLU A 334 12.99 -23.61 15.46
C GLU A 334 12.04 -22.46 15.87
N PHE A 335 12.12 -21.33 15.17
CA PHE A 335 11.17 -20.24 15.32
C PHE A 335 9.97 -20.46 14.38
N SER A 336 8.86 -20.93 14.96
CA SER A 336 7.54 -20.82 14.34
C SER A 336 7.14 -19.33 14.28
N PRO A 337 6.66 -18.81 13.14
CA PRO A 337 6.20 -17.42 13.05
C PRO A 337 4.95 -17.23 13.91
N VAL A 338 5.11 -16.56 15.05
CA VAL A 338 4.00 -16.20 15.94
C VAL A 338 3.38 -14.88 15.45
N SER A 339 2.16 -14.93 14.90
CA SER A 339 1.20 -13.81 14.74
C SER A 339 -0.18 -14.34 14.29
N PRO A 340 -1.32 -13.70 14.62
CA PRO A 340 -1.84 -13.46 15.95
C PRO A 340 -3.20 -14.16 16.10
N SER A 341 -3.23 -15.28 16.83
CA SER A 341 -4.47 -15.81 17.43
C SER A 341 -4.48 -15.66 18.95
N ASP A 342 -3.38 -15.16 19.54
CA ASP A 342 -3.28 -14.89 20.98
C ASP A 342 -3.64 -13.44 21.37
N SER A 343 -3.97 -12.59 20.40
CA SER A 343 -4.84 -11.46 20.70
C SER A 343 -6.28 -12.00 20.67
N ARG A 344 -6.98 -11.89 21.80
CA ARG A 344 -8.41 -12.17 21.98
C ARG A 344 -9.24 -11.29 21.03
N CYS A 345 -9.22 -11.61 19.75
CA CYS A 345 -10.01 -10.96 18.71
C CYS A 345 -11.47 -11.34 18.95
N PRO A 346 -12.40 -10.40 19.15
CA PRO A 346 -13.82 -10.73 19.10
C PRO A 346 -14.16 -11.19 17.67
N PRO A 347 -14.90 -12.29 17.48
CA PRO A 347 -15.24 -12.76 16.14
C PRO A 347 -16.20 -11.77 15.48
N VAL A 348 -15.69 -10.97 14.53
CA VAL A 348 -16.51 -10.13 13.66
C VAL A 348 -16.38 -10.67 12.25
N PHE A 349 -17.44 -11.32 11.76
CA PHE A 349 -17.47 -11.89 10.42
C PHE A 349 -18.32 -11.00 9.51
N PHE A 350 -17.72 -10.50 8.43
CA PHE A 350 -18.41 -9.79 7.36
C PHE A 350 -18.66 -10.76 6.21
N SER A 351 -19.93 -11.07 5.92
CA SER A 351 -20.30 -11.86 4.73
C SER A 351 -20.70 -10.94 3.58
N PRO A 352 -20.12 -11.07 2.37
CA PRO A 352 -20.67 -10.44 1.19
C PRO A 352 -21.95 -11.18 0.79
N LYS A 353 -23.12 -10.55 0.94
CA LYS A 353 -24.36 -11.01 0.33
C LYS A 353 -24.66 -10.17 -0.91
N PRO A 354 -24.74 -10.75 -2.12
CA PRO A 354 -25.27 -10.04 -3.28
C PRO A 354 -26.77 -9.80 -3.03
N THR A 355 -27.14 -8.57 -2.68
CA THR A 355 -28.53 -8.16 -2.59
C THR A 355 -28.81 -7.27 -3.80
N PRO A 356 -29.63 -7.70 -4.78
CA PRO A 356 -30.02 -6.81 -5.86
C PRO A 356 -30.84 -5.66 -5.28
N ILE A 357 -30.43 -4.42 -5.60
CA ILE A 357 -31.19 -3.22 -5.25
C ILE A 357 -32.45 -3.22 -6.12
N SER A 358 -33.57 -3.73 -5.59
CA SER A 358 -34.88 -3.55 -6.22
C SER A 358 -35.49 -2.23 -5.75
N GLU A 359 -35.78 -1.34 -6.69
CA GLU A 359 -36.65 -0.18 -6.47
C GLU A 359 -38.06 -0.66 -6.10
N SER A 360 -38.50 -0.37 -4.88
CA SER A 360 -39.93 -0.41 -4.56
C SER A 360 -40.27 0.77 -3.65
N TYR A 361 -40.91 1.76 -4.25
CA TYR A 361 -41.65 2.84 -3.62
C TYR A 361 -42.70 2.27 -2.65
N TYR A 362 -42.72 2.77 -1.41
CA TYR A 362 -43.92 2.85 -0.60
C TYR A 362 -43.92 4.17 0.17
N ASP A 363 -44.85 5.05 -0.21
CA ASP A 363 -45.31 6.21 0.56
C ASP A 363 -45.91 5.78 1.90
N LEU A 364 -45.77 6.65 2.93
CA LEU A 364 -46.75 7.01 4.00
C LEU A 364 -46.00 7.71 5.18
N PRO A 365 -46.69 8.46 6.07
CA PRO A 365 -47.09 9.86 5.94
C PRO A 365 -46.36 10.80 6.94
N THR A 366 -46.32 12.11 6.61
CA THR A 366 -45.84 13.18 7.49
C THR A 366 -46.73 13.42 8.70
N PRO A 367 -46.18 13.70 9.90
CA PRO A 367 -46.91 14.37 10.97
C PRO A 367 -46.66 15.88 10.97
N ASP A 368 -47.77 16.61 10.94
CA ASP A 368 -47.94 18.02 11.25
C ASP A 368 -47.34 18.39 12.62
N TYR A 369 -46.60 19.51 12.67
CA TYR A 369 -46.60 20.37 13.86
C TYR A 369 -46.55 21.85 13.45
N SER A 370 -47.68 22.50 13.61
CA SER A 370 -47.88 23.93 13.48
C SER A 370 -47.22 24.72 14.63
N ARG A 371 -46.36 25.66 14.24
CA ARG A 371 -46.07 27.00 14.81
C ARG A 371 -46.50 27.30 16.27
N SER A 372 -45.54 27.79 17.05
CA SER A 372 -45.72 29.05 17.79
C SER A 372 -44.47 29.94 17.69
N SER A 373 -44.73 31.23 17.47
CA SER A 373 -43.79 32.31 17.22
C SER A 373 -43.46 33.07 18.50
N PHE A 374 -42.21 33.48 18.74
CA PHE A 374 -41.92 34.72 19.48
C PHE A 374 -40.66 35.44 18.95
N ARG A 375 -40.77 36.76 18.93
CA ARG A 375 -39.87 37.77 18.36
C ARG A 375 -38.63 38.04 19.23
N ALA A 376 -37.63 38.59 18.54
CA ALA A 376 -36.32 39.12 18.93
C ALA A 376 -36.20 39.92 20.24
N ALA A 377 -35.00 39.84 20.84
CA ALA A 377 -34.32 40.95 21.49
C ALA A 377 -32.78 40.73 21.53
N SER A 378 -32.03 41.73 21.10
CA SER A 378 -30.66 42.11 21.53
C SER A 378 -30.78 43.60 21.96
N PRO A 379 -29.85 44.24 22.71
CA PRO A 379 -28.44 43.90 22.96
C PRO A 379 -28.00 44.02 24.44
N ASP A 380 -26.79 43.58 24.79
CA ASP A 380 -25.79 44.44 25.45
C ASP A 380 -24.43 43.75 25.64
N SER A 381 -23.41 44.62 25.64
CA SER A 381 -21.97 44.41 25.59
C SER A 381 -21.37 43.63 26.74
N LEU A 382 -20.20 43.01 26.52
CA LEU A 382 -19.00 43.22 27.37
C LEU A 382 -17.71 42.86 26.60
N THR A 383 -16.88 43.87 26.40
CA THR A 383 -15.55 43.87 25.82
C THR A 383 -14.53 43.29 26.80
N PHE A 384 -13.58 42.45 26.37
CA PHE A 384 -12.21 42.46 26.94
C PHE A 384 -11.16 41.95 25.94
N CYS A 385 -10.01 42.60 26.01
CA CYS A 385 -8.98 42.74 24.98
C CYS A 385 -8.05 41.53 24.80
N ARG A 386 -7.57 41.37 23.55
CA ARG A 386 -6.40 40.54 23.18
C ARG A 386 -5.08 41.17 23.69
N PRO A 387 -4.13 40.39 24.22
CA PRO A 387 -2.76 40.85 24.40
C PRO A 387 -1.94 40.77 23.09
N SER A 388 -1.00 41.70 22.98
CA SER A 388 -0.09 41.93 21.87
C SER A 388 1.21 41.12 21.98
N SER A 389 1.73 40.69 20.83
CA SER A 389 2.97 39.97 20.63
C SER A 389 4.23 40.81 20.93
N PRO A 390 5.34 40.19 21.41
CA PRO A 390 6.53 40.92 21.83
C PRO A 390 7.44 41.35 20.67
N LYS A 391 8.03 42.53 20.85
CA LYS A 391 9.03 43.18 19.98
C LYS A 391 10.41 42.54 20.16
N SER A 392 11.13 42.30 19.07
CA SER A 392 12.60 42.22 19.05
C SER A 392 13.17 43.45 18.35
N ARG A 393 14.19 44.07 18.97
CA ARG A 393 14.91 45.25 18.47
C ARG A 393 16.40 44.91 18.42
N ASN A 394 17.04 45.12 17.25
CA ASN A 394 18.41 45.61 16.99
C ASN A 394 18.81 45.19 15.54
N VAL A 395 18.77 46.09 14.55
CA VAL A 395 19.86 46.99 14.05
C VAL A 395 21.00 46.18 13.42
N SER A 396 21.20 46.19 12.10
CA SER A 396 21.93 47.23 11.33
C SER A 396 21.78 46.97 9.81
N ARG A 397 21.32 47.94 9.00
CA ARG A 397 22.08 48.95 8.22
C ARG A 397 22.42 48.49 6.78
N ASN A 398 21.66 48.98 5.79
CA ASN A 398 22.20 49.68 4.62
C ASN A 398 21.10 50.45 3.86
N GLU A 399 21.43 51.71 3.56
CA GLU A 399 20.77 52.69 2.68
C GLU A 399 20.87 52.20 1.21
N ASN A 400 20.05 52.54 0.21
CA ASN A 400 19.36 53.76 -0.24
C ASN A 400 18.15 53.31 -1.11
N ARG A 401 16.94 53.88 -1.01
CA ARG A 401 16.42 55.08 -1.74
C ARG A 401 16.71 55.02 -3.25
N GLU A 402 15.80 55.29 -4.19
CA GLU A 402 14.48 55.94 -4.25
C GLU A 402 13.99 55.66 -5.71
N ASP A 403 12.78 55.16 -5.94
CA ASP A 403 11.55 55.89 -6.27
C ASP A 403 11.23 56.06 -7.78
N VAL A 404 9.92 56.19 -8.00
CA VAL A 404 9.17 56.68 -9.18
C VAL A 404 8.74 55.60 -10.20
N ASN A 405 7.50 55.11 -10.16
CA ASN A 405 6.28 55.65 -10.82
C ASN A 405 6.48 55.76 -12.36
N SER A 406 5.61 55.32 -13.26
CA SER A 406 4.16 55.19 -13.27
C SER A 406 3.73 54.53 -14.58
N GLU A 407 2.65 53.75 -14.51
CA GLU A 407 1.53 53.68 -15.46
C GLU A 407 1.75 53.75 -17.00
N ARG A 408 1.24 52.67 -17.63
CA ARG A 408 0.20 52.64 -18.69
C ARG A 408 0.61 52.63 -20.18
N VAL A 409 0.07 51.57 -20.80
CA VAL A 409 -0.64 51.51 -22.10
C VAL A 409 0.16 51.09 -23.34
N PHE A 410 -0.23 49.90 -23.85
CA PHE A 410 0.02 49.34 -25.19
C PHE A 410 -0.60 50.21 -26.30
N PRO A 411 -0.09 50.18 -27.54
CA PRO A 411 -0.73 49.31 -28.54
C PRO A 411 0.17 48.73 -29.66
N ASP A 412 -0.22 47.54 -30.12
CA ASP A 412 -0.39 47.01 -31.49
C ASP A 412 0.56 47.30 -32.68
N PHE A 413 0.96 46.16 -33.28
CA PHE A 413 1.12 45.78 -34.69
C PHE A 413 1.86 46.68 -35.70
N HIS A 414 2.83 46.07 -36.40
CA HIS A 414 2.93 46.17 -37.87
C HIS A 414 3.70 44.98 -38.47
N GLU A 415 3.06 44.31 -39.44
CA GLU A 415 3.64 43.42 -40.46
C GLU A 415 4.64 44.18 -41.35
N VAL A 416 5.69 43.48 -41.84
CA VAL A 416 6.17 43.63 -43.23
C VAL A 416 6.76 42.29 -43.71
N ASP A 417 6.33 41.92 -44.92
CA ASP A 417 6.66 40.74 -45.73
C ASP A 417 7.82 41.03 -46.72
N GLU A 418 8.19 40.02 -47.51
CA GLU A 418 8.95 40.02 -48.77
C GLU A 418 10.46 39.63 -48.78
N SER A 419 10.67 38.34 -49.07
CA SER A 419 11.40 37.76 -50.21
C SER A 419 12.50 38.56 -50.95
N TYR A 420 13.64 37.92 -51.25
CA TYR A 420 14.28 37.98 -52.58
C TYR A 420 15.24 36.80 -52.87
N LEU A 421 15.29 36.47 -54.15
CA LEU A 421 15.89 35.31 -54.83
C LEU A 421 17.42 35.38 -55.06
N GLY A 422 18.06 34.20 -55.16
CA GLY A 422 18.74 33.79 -56.41
C GLY A 422 20.28 33.86 -56.59
N ARG A 423 20.90 32.67 -56.58
CA ARG A 423 21.87 32.08 -57.56
C ARG A 423 23.41 32.32 -57.56
N SER A 424 24.09 31.15 -57.65
CA SER A 424 25.28 30.74 -58.44
C SER A 424 26.67 30.72 -57.75
N GLY A 425 27.56 29.71 -57.92
CA GLY A 425 27.50 28.42 -58.64
C GLY A 425 28.83 27.59 -58.61
N ARG A 426 28.77 26.36 -59.21
CA ARG A 426 29.83 25.52 -59.88
C ARG A 426 30.99 24.90 -59.05
N ASN A 427 31.54 23.67 -59.25
CA ASN A 427 31.63 22.65 -60.34
C ASN A 427 31.86 21.21 -59.73
N SER A 428 31.18 20.12 -60.18
CA SER A 428 31.59 18.98 -61.08
C SER A 428 32.48 17.87 -60.45
N ALA A 429 32.36 16.54 -60.64
CA ALA A 429 31.70 15.62 -61.62
C ALA A 429 31.72 14.13 -61.09
N SER A 430 30.61 13.34 -61.14
CA SER A 430 30.28 12.18 -62.06
C SER A 430 30.69 10.75 -61.56
N ALA A 431 30.02 9.58 -61.75
CA ALA A 431 28.71 9.04 -62.24
C ALA A 431 28.70 7.47 -61.97
N VAL A 432 27.69 6.76 -61.41
CA VAL A 432 26.46 6.05 -61.96
C VAL A 432 26.76 4.72 -62.75
N PRO A 433 25.89 3.66 -62.96
CA PRO A 433 24.49 3.26 -62.53
C PRO A 433 24.25 1.76 -62.09
N ASP A 434 23.16 1.39 -61.37
CA ASP A 434 21.84 0.75 -61.71
C ASP A 434 21.67 -0.78 -61.45
N GLY A 435 20.50 -1.17 -60.90
CA GLY A 435 19.73 -2.32 -61.43
C GLY A 435 19.16 -3.41 -60.49
N SER A 436 17.83 -3.37 -60.26
CA SER A 436 16.86 -4.49 -60.17
C SER A 436 16.55 -5.25 -58.86
N GLN A 437 15.24 -5.51 -58.67
CA GLN A 437 14.54 -6.30 -57.63
C GLN A 437 14.30 -7.76 -58.08
N SER A 438 14.21 -8.72 -57.13
CA SER A 438 13.28 -9.90 -57.06
C SER A 438 13.78 -10.90 -55.98
N THR A 439 13.07 -11.22 -54.90
CA THR A 439 11.94 -12.16 -54.65
C THR A 439 12.22 -13.68 -54.75
N PHE A 440 12.02 -14.39 -53.61
CA PHE A 440 11.70 -15.83 -53.38
C PHE A 440 12.78 -16.90 -53.73
N SER A 441 13.02 -18.05 -53.06
CA SER A 441 12.71 -18.71 -51.76
C SER A 441 13.67 -19.94 -51.58
N PRO A 442 13.37 -21.11 -50.97
CA PRO A 442 14.08 -21.65 -49.80
C PRO A 442 14.78 -23.04 -49.97
N ASN A 443 15.48 -23.48 -48.91
CA ASN A 443 15.90 -24.86 -48.54
C ASN A 443 16.99 -25.60 -49.35
N SER A 444 18.02 -26.13 -48.65
CA SER A 444 18.17 -27.58 -48.31
C SER A 444 19.61 -28.01 -47.91
N LEU A 445 19.72 -28.64 -46.73
CA LEU A 445 20.47 -29.88 -46.40
C LEU A 445 22.02 -30.00 -46.48
N GLY A 446 22.66 -29.99 -45.28
CA GLY A 446 23.71 -30.93 -44.78
C GLY A 446 25.16 -30.85 -45.31
N PRO A 447 26.19 -31.47 -44.64
CA PRO A 447 26.17 -32.39 -43.50
C PRO A 447 27.09 -32.04 -42.29
N ARG A 448 26.98 -32.89 -41.26
CA ARG A 448 27.74 -32.96 -39.98
C ARG A 448 29.28 -33.00 -40.14
N SER A 449 29.99 -32.47 -39.14
CA SER A 449 31.22 -33.09 -38.62
C SER A 449 31.37 -32.89 -37.10
N GLU A 450 31.80 -33.96 -36.46
CA GLU A 450 32.04 -34.18 -35.04
C GLU A 450 33.21 -33.35 -34.51
N ASN A 451 33.12 -32.84 -33.28
CA ASN A 451 34.10 -33.14 -32.23
C ASN A 451 33.66 -32.58 -30.87
N VAL A 452 33.63 -33.52 -29.91
CA VAL A 452 33.29 -33.39 -28.51
C VAL A 452 34.55 -33.06 -27.71
N SER A 453 34.45 -32.23 -26.67
CA SER A 453 35.39 -32.17 -25.54
C SER A 453 34.69 -31.60 -24.27
N PRO A 454 35.15 -31.97 -23.06
CA PRO A 454 34.26 -32.58 -22.06
C PRO A 454 33.97 -31.73 -20.80
N ARG A 455 32.90 -32.13 -20.08
CA ARG A 455 32.52 -31.67 -18.73
C ARG A 455 33.48 -32.20 -17.65
N PRO A 456 33.74 -31.44 -16.56
CA PRO A 456 34.41 -31.99 -15.38
C PRO A 456 33.41 -32.65 -14.40
N ARG A 457 33.86 -33.76 -13.81
CA ARG A 457 33.18 -34.57 -12.79
C ARG A 457 33.35 -33.98 -11.38
N SER A 458 32.34 -34.25 -10.56
CA SER A 458 32.31 -34.15 -9.12
C SER A 458 33.44 -34.90 -8.42
N THR A 459 33.89 -34.38 -7.28
CA THR A 459 34.54 -35.16 -6.23
C THR A 459 33.87 -34.81 -4.90
N VAL A 460 33.37 -35.85 -4.23
CA VAL A 460 32.94 -35.86 -2.84
C VAL A 460 34.18 -36.04 -1.97
N TRP A 461 34.32 -35.24 -0.92
CA TRP A 461 34.69 -35.60 0.46
C TRP A 461 34.22 -34.48 1.38
#